data_AF-A0A391N937-F1
#
_entry.id   AF-A0A391N937-F1
#
_cell.length_a   1.000
_cell.length_b   1.000
_cell.length_c   1.000
_cell.angle_alpha   90.00
_cell.angle_beta   90.00
_cell.angle_gamma   90.00
#
_symmetry.space_group_name_H-M   'P 1'
#
loop_
_entity.id
_entity.type
_entity.pdbx_description
1 polymer ?
#
loop_
_entity_poly.entity_id
_entity_poly.type
_entity_poly.pdbx_seq_one_letter_code
_entity_poly.pdbx_strand_id
1 'polypeptide(L)'
;MDDHTSAQCDLFSPENKASVARFPSAPALIAYRWPYPGLSGEDSARSSLAQSAQFVEVIALTIKRKQASVITDAEVKALLPADWKHILGRWVHATLAKWQGEQHGIQVEHVSHGDGGYHWQYRMADSQSG
;
A
#
# COMPACT_ATOMS: atom_id res chain seq x y z
N MET A 1 -38.72 -18.69 -1.14
CA MET A 1 -38.43 -18.00 -2.41
C MET A 1 -37.11 -17.31 -2.18
N ASP A 2 -36.09 -18.07 -2.48
CA ASP A 2 -34.79 -17.97 -1.86
C ASP A 2 -33.93 -16.92 -2.54
N ASP A 3 -33.23 -16.20 -1.68
CA ASP A 3 -32.52 -14.94 -1.84
C ASP A 3 -31.21 -15.11 -2.63
N HIS A 4 -31.28 -15.76 -3.80
CA HIS A 4 -30.09 -16.11 -4.58
C HIS A 4 -29.45 -14.93 -5.31
N THR A 5 -30.17 -13.82 -5.49
CA THR A 5 -29.65 -12.64 -6.19
C THR A 5 -28.79 -11.76 -5.28
N SER A 6 -29.02 -11.79 -3.97
CA SER A 6 -28.34 -10.92 -3.00
C SER A 6 -26.88 -11.36 -2.73
N ALA A 7 -26.62 -12.67 -2.70
CA ALA A 7 -25.27 -13.21 -2.49
C ALA A 7 -24.33 -13.02 -3.70
N GLN A 8 -24.87 -12.99 -4.93
CA GLN A 8 -24.06 -12.78 -6.13
C GLN A 8 -23.60 -11.32 -6.28
N CYS A 9 -24.42 -10.36 -5.84
CA CYS A 9 -24.04 -8.95 -5.82
C CYS A 9 -22.87 -8.70 -4.86
N ASP A 10 -22.80 -9.43 -3.75
CA ASP A 10 -21.72 -9.28 -2.79
C ASP A 10 -20.36 -9.75 -3.36
N LEU A 11 -20.33 -10.83 -4.14
CA LEU A 11 -19.08 -11.38 -4.69
C LEU A 11 -18.28 -10.39 -5.55
N PHE A 12 -18.97 -9.42 -6.19
CA PHE A 12 -18.35 -8.40 -7.02
C PHE A 12 -18.24 -7.02 -6.35
N SER A 13 -18.61 -6.91 -5.07
CA SER A 13 -18.40 -5.73 -4.24
C SER A 13 -16.92 -5.31 -4.25
N PRO A 14 -16.62 -4.01 -4.15
CA PRO A 14 -15.24 -3.52 -4.07
C PRO A 14 -14.41 -4.18 -2.95
N GLU A 15 -15.07 -4.47 -1.82
CA GLU A 15 -14.48 -5.15 -0.66
C GLU A 15 -14.04 -6.57 -1.00
N ASN A 16 -14.91 -7.37 -1.64
CA ASN A 16 -14.60 -8.72 -2.07
C ASN A 16 -13.55 -8.75 -3.19
N LYS A 17 -13.57 -7.79 -4.12
CA LYS A 17 -12.51 -7.63 -5.13
C LYS A 17 -11.14 -7.37 -4.51
N ALA A 18 -11.06 -6.52 -3.48
CA ALA A 18 -9.80 -6.23 -2.79
C ALA A 18 -9.27 -7.44 -2.00
N SER A 19 -10.17 -8.24 -1.41
CA SER A 19 -9.83 -9.50 -0.73
C SER A 19 -9.20 -10.52 -1.70
N VAL A 20 -9.72 -10.60 -2.93
CA VAL A 20 -9.26 -11.57 -3.95
C VAL A 20 -8.10 -11.03 -4.83
N ALA A 21 -7.92 -9.72 -4.94
CA ALA A 21 -6.88 -9.10 -5.78
C ALA A 21 -5.47 -9.51 -5.33
N ARG A 22 -4.76 -10.28 -6.16
CA ARG A 22 -3.40 -10.78 -5.87
C ARG A 22 -2.41 -9.62 -5.80
N PHE A 23 -1.51 -9.64 -4.81
CA PHE A 23 -0.38 -8.72 -4.81
C PHE A 23 0.46 -8.90 -6.08
N PRO A 24 0.86 -7.82 -6.77
CA PRO A 24 1.85 -7.95 -7.83
C PRO A 24 3.15 -8.47 -7.21
N SER A 25 3.82 -9.40 -7.88
CA SER A 25 5.12 -9.90 -7.44
C SER A 25 6.17 -8.80 -7.50
N ALA A 26 7.14 -8.83 -6.58
CA ALA A 26 8.29 -7.94 -6.63
C ALA A 26 9.02 -8.12 -7.98
N PRO A 27 9.28 -7.04 -8.74
CA PRO A 27 10.00 -7.13 -10.01
C PRO A 27 11.47 -7.50 -9.78
N ALA A 28 12.16 -7.99 -10.80
CA ALA A 28 13.60 -8.18 -10.71
C ALA A 28 14.31 -6.82 -10.58
N LEU A 29 15.27 -6.71 -9.65
CA LEU A 29 16.05 -5.50 -9.47
C LEU A 29 17.13 -5.41 -10.55
N ILE A 30 17.15 -4.31 -11.30
CA ILE A 30 18.18 -4.03 -12.30
C ILE A 30 18.97 -2.80 -11.83
N ALA A 31 20.27 -3.00 -11.56
CA ALA A 31 21.13 -1.92 -11.10
C ALA A 31 21.25 -0.80 -12.15
N TYR A 32 21.22 0.45 -11.69
CA TYR A 32 21.39 1.61 -12.57
C TYR A 32 22.84 1.71 -13.06
N ARG A 33 23.00 1.90 -14.37
CA ARG A 33 24.30 2.21 -14.98
C ARG A 33 24.83 3.59 -14.57
N TRP A 34 23.91 4.51 -14.28
CA TRP A 34 24.18 5.87 -13.82
C TRP A 34 23.43 6.09 -12.50
N PRO A 35 24.03 5.70 -11.36
CA PRO A 35 23.39 5.82 -10.06
C PRO A 35 23.21 7.28 -9.63
N TYR A 36 22.33 7.49 -8.65
CA TYR A 36 22.24 8.77 -7.97
C TYR A 36 23.56 9.11 -7.26
N PRO A 37 23.95 10.39 -7.16
CA PRO A 37 25.18 10.78 -6.49
C PRO A 37 25.27 10.21 -5.06
N GLY A 38 26.36 9.50 -4.76
CA GLY A 38 26.60 8.90 -3.44
C GLY A 38 25.90 7.56 -3.18
N LEU A 39 25.19 6.99 -4.15
CA LEU A 39 24.55 5.68 -4.02
C LEU A 39 25.14 4.65 -5.02
N SER A 40 25.01 3.37 -4.67
CA SER A 40 25.29 2.29 -5.61
C SER A 40 24.20 2.21 -6.70
N GLY A 41 24.50 1.53 -7.81
CA GLY A 41 23.51 1.22 -8.86
C GLY A 41 22.30 0.46 -8.32
N GLU A 42 22.52 -0.48 -7.40
CA GLU A 42 21.44 -1.23 -6.76
C GLU A 42 20.63 -0.37 -5.79
N ASP A 43 21.28 0.47 -4.98
CA ASP A 43 20.57 1.36 -4.05
C ASP A 43 19.72 2.39 -4.78
N SER A 44 20.21 2.89 -5.92
CA SER A 44 19.44 3.76 -6.80
C SER A 44 18.21 3.04 -7.36
N ALA A 45 18.37 1.78 -7.78
CA ALA A 45 17.26 0.95 -8.25
C ALA A 45 16.24 0.67 -7.13
N ARG A 46 16.69 0.33 -5.91
CA ARG A 46 15.79 0.09 -4.75
C ARG A 46 15.05 1.36 -4.34
N SER A 47 15.75 2.49 -4.29
CA SER A 47 15.16 3.80 -3.99
C SER A 47 14.11 4.21 -5.04
N SER A 48 14.39 3.96 -6.32
CA SER A 48 13.43 4.21 -7.39
C SER A 48 12.22 3.27 -7.32
N LEU A 49 12.44 1.98 -7.02
CA LEU A 49 11.36 1.00 -6.88
C LEU A 49 10.46 1.33 -5.69
N ALA A 50 11.03 1.78 -4.57
CA ALA A 50 10.29 2.21 -3.39
C ALA A 50 9.37 3.42 -3.63
N GLN A 51 9.59 4.19 -4.69
CA GLN A 51 8.76 5.34 -5.07
C GLN A 51 7.87 5.04 -6.29
N SER A 52 7.91 3.81 -6.80
CA SER A 52 7.18 3.42 -8.01
C SER A 52 5.68 3.29 -7.77
N ALA A 53 4.89 3.53 -8.81
CA ALA A 53 3.44 3.28 -8.80
C ALA A 53 3.10 1.81 -8.46
N GLN A 54 3.96 0.87 -8.86
CA GLN A 54 3.78 -0.55 -8.56
C GLN A 54 3.88 -0.81 -7.05
N PHE A 55 4.85 -0.20 -6.36
CA PHE A 55 4.95 -0.38 -4.91
C PHE A 55 3.84 0.37 -4.16
N VAL A 56 3.41 1.53 -4.66
CA VAL A 56 2.21 2.22 -4.16
C VAL A 56 0.97 1.34 -4.22
N GLU A 57 0.79 0.60 -5.32
CA GLU A 57 -0.32 -0.35 -5.46
C GLU A 57 -0.24 -1.49 -4.43
N VAL A 58 0.97 -2.02 -4.16
CA VAL A 58 1.18 -3.03 -3.11
C VAL A 58 0.77 -2.47 -1.75
N ILE A 59 1.21 -1.25 -1.41
CA ILE A 59 0.86 -0.59 -0.15
C ILE A 59 -0.67 -0.42 -0.04
N ALA A 60 -1.32 0.07 -1.10
CA ALA A 60 -2.77 0.26 -1.13
C ALA A 60 -3.53 -1.07 -0.99
N LEU A 61 -3.09 -2.14 -1.66
CA LEU A 61 -3.67 -3.48 -1.51
C LEU A 61 -3.47 -4.02 -0.09
N THR A 62 -2.32 -3.78 0.54
CA THR A 62 -2.06 -4.17 1.93
C THR A 62 -3.04 -3.49 2.88
N ILE A 63 -3.28 -2.18 2.71
CA ILE A 63 -4.26 -1.43 3.51
C ILE A 63 -5.67 -2.00 3.32
N LYS A 64 -6.11 -2.17 2.07
CA LYS A 64 -7.45 -2.67 1.74
C LYS A 64 -7.70 -4.08 2.28
N ARG A 65 -6.71 -4.97 2.17
CA ARG A 65 -6.82 -6.37 2.65
C ARG A 65 -6.88 -6.49 4.16
N LYS A 66 -6.33 -5.53 4.91
CA LYS A 66 -6.40 -5.57 6.38
C LYS A 66 -7.84 -5.41 6.88
N GLN A 67 -8.69 -4.68 6.16
CA GLN A 67 -10.08 -4.38 6.54
C GLN A 67 -10.21 -3.78 7.96
N ALA A 68 -9.19 -3.06 8.42
CA ALA A 68 -9.26 -2.32 9.68
C ALA A 68 -9.85 -0.92 9.43
N SER A 69 -10.60 -0.39 10.41
CA SER A 69 -11.12 0.98 10.36
C SER A 69 -10.00 2.02 10.32
N VAL A 70 -8.88 1.74 10.99
CA VAL A 70 -7.65 2.52 10.97
C VAL A 70 -6.46 1.56 10.95
N ILE A 71 -5.45 1.86 10.13
CA ILE A 71 -4.16 1.15 10.13
C ILE A 71 -3.02 2.17 10.01
N THR A 72 -1.92 1.92 10.72
CA THR A 72 -0.72 2.78 10.72
C THR A 72 0.33 2.33 9.69
N ASP A 73 1.25 3.21 9.30
CA ASP A 73 2.37 2.87 8.40
C ASP A 73 3.28 1.76 8.96
N ALA A 74 3.46 1.68 10.27
CA ALA A 74 4.17 0.58 10.92
C ALA A 74 3.47 -0.77 10.69
N GLU A 75 2.14 -0.81 10.85
CA GLU A 75 1.35 -2.02 10.63
C GLU A 75 1.30 -2.40 9.15
N VAL A 76 1.13 -1.43 8.25
CA VAL A 76 1.20 -1.66 6.79
C VAL A 76 2.54 -2.27 6.43
N LYS A 77 3.65 -1.71 6.92
CA LYS A 77 5.00 -2.23 6.68
C LYS A 77 5.14 -3.68 7.17
N ALA A 78 4.57 -4.01 8.33
CA ALA A 78 4.58 -5.37 8.86
C ALA A 78 3.80 -6.34 7.96
N LEU A 79 2.70 -5.90 7.36
CA LEU A 79 1.81 -6.70 6.51
C LEU A 79 2.21 -6.76 5.03
N LEU A 80 3.25 -6.03 4.60
CA LEU A 80 3.75 -6.12 3.24
C LEU A 80 4.15 -7.56 2.86
N PRO A 81 4.09 -7.93 1.57
CA PRO A 81 4.64 -9.19 1.10
C PRO A 81 6.14 -9.34 1.39
N ALA A 82 6.58 -10.58 1.64
CA ALA A 82 7.96 -10.87 2.04
C ALA A 82 8.98 -10.61 0.92
N ASP A 83 8.62 -10.88 -0.33
CA ASP A 83 9.43 -10.61 -1.52
C ASP A 83 9.71 -9.11 -1.69
N TRP A 84 8.69 -8.27 -1.49
CA TRP A 84 8.83 -6.80 -1.50
C TRP A 84 9.70 -6.28 -0.36
N LYS A 85 9.54 -6.81 0.86
CA LYS A 85 10.42 -6.48 2.00
C LYS A 85 11.87 -6.88 1.72
N HIS A 86 12.08 -8.06 1.14
CA HIS A 86 13.41 -8.57 0.81
C HIS A 86 14.11 -7.70 -0.23
N ILE A 87 13.44 -7.37 -1.34
CA ILE A 87 14.08 -6.64 -2.44
C ILE A 87 14.38 -5.18 -2.09
N LEU A 88 13.47 -4.51 -1.36
CA LEU A 88 13.62 -3.12 -0.97
C LEU A 88 14.55 -2.95 0.23
N GLY A 89 14.58 -3.91 1.14
CA GLY A 89 15.41 -3.88 2.34
C GLY A 89 15.20 -2.59 3.13
N ARG A 90 16.28 -1.82 3.34
CA ARG A 90 16.23 -0.55 4.09
C ARG A 90 15.37 0.53 3.42
N TRP A 91 15.08 0.42 2.13
CA TRP A 91 14.31 1.39 1.35
C TRP A 91 12.79 1.18 1.47
N VAL A 92 12.33 0.21 2.27
CA VAL A 92 10.90 -0.06 2.43
C VAL A 92 10.24 0.99 3.33
N HIS A 93 9.57 1.96 2.68
CA HIS A 93 8.72 2.97 3.30
C HIS A 93 7.28 2.69 2.92
N ALA A 94 6.48 2.19 3.87
CA ALA A 94 5.08 1.83 3.64
C ALA A 94 4.17 3.05 3.80
N THR A 95 4.53 4.14 3.10
CA THR A 95 3.84 5.42 3.18
C THR A 95 3.18 5.78 1.86
N LEU A 96 1.98 6.37 1.96
CA LEU A 96 1.29 6.97 0.81
C LEU A 96 1.25 8.48 0.97
N ALA A 97 1.48 9.20 -0.12
CA ALA A 97 1.08 10.60 -0.20
C ALA A 97 -0.45 10.69 -0.25
N LYS A 98 -1.01 11.83 0.21
CA LYS A 98 -2.47 12.04 0.24
C LYS A 98 -3.14 11.78 -1.11
N TRP A 99 -2.57 12.32 -2.19
CA TRP A 99 -3.09 12.14 -3.54
C TRP A 99 -3.03 10.69 -4.04
N GLN A 100 -2.05 9.89 -3.58
CA GLN A 100 -1.97 8.46 -3.89
C GLN A 100 -3.07 7.70 -3.14
N GLY A 101 -3.30 8.04 -1.88
CA GLY A 101 -4.40 7.47 -1.10
C GLY A 101 -5.76 7.74 -1.75
N GLU A 102 -6.02 8.98 -2.15
CA GLU A 102 -7.28 9.39 -2.80
C GLU A 102 -7.57 8.57 -4.07
N GLN A 103 -6.56 8.33 -4.92
CA GLN A 103 -6.68 7.47 -6.12
C GLN A 103 -7.09 6.03 -5.80
N HIS A 104 -6.86 5.58 -4.56
CA HIS A 104 -7.21 4.25 -4.09
C HIS A 104 -8.41 4.23 -3.13
N GLY A 105 -9.08 5.36 -2.88
CA GLY A 105 -10.17 5.45 -1.89
C GLY A 105 -9.68 5.31 -0.44
N ILE A 106 -8.47 5.77 -0.17
CA ILE A 106 -7.81 5.71 1.14
C ILE A 106 -7.58 7.14 1.63
N GLN A 107 -8.16 7.48 2.78
CA GLN A 107 -7.84 8.72 3.48
C GLN A 107 -6.51 8.54 4.21
N VAL A 108 -5.58 9.45 3.96
CA VAL A 108 -4.26 9.49 4.58
C VAL A 108 -4.21 10.66 5.56
N GLU A 109 -3.85 10.39 6.81
CA GLU A 109 -3.69 11.42 7.84
C GLU A 109 -2.31 11.34 8.50
N HIS A 110 -1.74 12.52 8.74
CA HIS A 110 -0.52 12.68 9.50
C HIS A 110 -0.87 12.95 10.97
N VAL A 111 -0.46 12.07 11.88
CA VAL A 111 -0.72 12.22 13.32
C VAL A 111 0.57 12.61 14.00
N SER A 112 0.61 13.80 14.58
CA SER A 112 1.72 14.26 15.42
C SER A 112 1.40 14.03 16.89
N HIS A 113 2.37 13.55 17.64
CA HIS A 113 2.32 13.41 19.09
C HIS A 113 3.06 14.58 19.76
N GLY A 114 2.51 15.09 20.86
CA GLY A 114 2.98 16.32 21.52
C GLY A 114 4.39 16.22 22.16
N ASP A 115 4.90 15.00 22.29
CA ASP A 115 6.18 14.60 22.87
C ASP A 115 7.28 14.35 21.83
N GLY A 116 7.02 14.63 20.55
CA GLY A 116 8.03 14.55 19.49
C GLY A 116 8.00 13.21 18.77
N GLY A 117 6.96 12.99 17.98
CA GLY A 117 6.83 11.83 17.11
C GLY A 117 5.68 12.05 16.14
N TYR A 118 5.71 11.32 15.03
CA TYR A 118 4.57 11.28 14.12
C TYR A 118 4.45 9.91 13.48
N HIS A 119 3.25 9.62 12.99
CA HIS A 119 3.00 8.45 12.16
C HIS A 119 1.94 8.79 11.11
N TRP A 120 1.84 7.93 10.11
CA TRP A 120 0.78 8.01 9.12
C TRP A 120 -0.30 7.00 9.48
N GLN A 121 -1.55 7.43 9.42
CA GLN A 121 -2.71 6.55 9.55
C GLN A 121 -3.53 6.56 8.28
N TYR A 122 -4.09 5.40 7.96
CA TYR A 122 -4.88 5.16 6.77
C TYR A 122 -6.26 4.68 7.16
N ARG A 123 -7.28 5.22 6.50
CA ARG A 123 -8.67 4.82 6.66
C ARG A 123 -9.26 4.58 5.27
N MET A 124 -10.12 3.58 5.13
CA MET A 124 -10.92 3.48 3.93
C MET A 124 -11.88 4.66 3.90
N ALA A 125 -11.91 5.40 2.80
CA ALA A 125 -12.95 6.38 2.61
C ALA A 125 -14.26 5.61 2.47
N ASP A 126 -15.17 5.74 3.45
CA ASP A 126 -16.49 5.13 3.38
C ASP A 126 -17.09 5.54 2.03
N SER A 127 -17.43 4.54 1.21
CA SER A 127 -18.18 4.77 -0.01
C SER A 127 -19.54 5.26 0.45
N GLN A 128 -19.71 6.58 0.54
CA GLN A 128 -21.00 7.18 0.86
C GLN A 128 -22.02 6.62 -0.12
N SER A 129 -22.95 5.85 0.44
CA SER A 129 -24.17 5.40 -0.21
C SER A 129 -24.87 6.63 -0.77
N GLY A 130 -25.01 6.67 -2.10
CA GLY A 130 -25.88 7.57 -2.83
C GLY A 130 -26.82 6.74 -3.68
#